data_AF-A0A139Q6S4-F1
#
_entry.id   AF-A0A139Q6S4-F1
#
_cell.length_a   1.000
_cell.length_b   1.000
_cell.length_c   1.000
_cell.angle_alpha   90.00
_cell.angle_beta   90.00
_cell.angle_gamma   90.00
#
_symmetry.space_group_name_H-M   'P 1'
#
loop_
_entity.id
_entity.type
_entity.pdbx_description
1 polymer ?
#
loop_
_entity_poly.entity_id
_entity_poly.type
_entity_poly.pdbx_seq_one_letter_code
_entity_poly.pdbx_strand_id
1 'polypeptide(L)'
;MDYITSTRDSTSSITTNLIDGLLENDQYGNLIPSMAESWIVSKDGLTYTYKIRQGAKWYTSEGEEYADVTSHDFVTGLKYAADKKAENLYLVQDSIKGLADYVEGKSSDFGTVGVKAVDDYTLQYTLN
;
A
#
# COMPACT_ATOMS: atom_id res chain seq x y z
N MET A 1 14.29 -9.70 6.61
CA MET A 1 12.99 -9.84 7.26
C MET A 1 11.97 -9.37 6.25
N ASP A 2 11.34 -10.31 5.57
CA ASP A 2 10.36 -10.00 4.55
C ASP A 2 8.98 -9.91 5.23
N TYR A 3 8.55 -8.68 5.49
CA TYR A 3 7.41 -8.36 6.35
C TYR A 3 6.06 -8.67 5.72
N ILE A 4 6.04 -8.93 4.41
CA ILE A 4 4.84 -9.36 3.69
C ILE A 4 4.63 -10.88 3.73
N THR A 5 5.62 -11.67 4.20
CA THR A 5 5.56 -13.14 4.10
C THR A 5 5.55 -13.89 5.43
N SER A 6 5.67 -13.22 6.59
CA SER A 6 5.68 -13.93 7.87
C SER A 6 5.08 -13.11 9.02
N THR A 7 3.95 -13.59 9.57
CA THR A 7 3.45 -13.18 10.89
C THR A 7 3.82 -14.21 11.96
N ARG A 8 4.88 -13.96 12.74
CA ARG A 8 5.06 -14.56 14.08
C ARG A 8 4.81 -13.48 15.11
N ASP A 9 4.13 -13.79 16.21
CA ASP A 9 3.61 -12.83 17.22
C ASP A 9 4.63 -11.82 17.79
N SER A 10 5.92 -12.11 17.70
CA SER A 10 6.98 -11.18 18.12
C SER A 10 7.32 -10.10 17.06
N THR A 11 6.80 -10.24 15.84
CA THR A 11 7.08 -9.37 14.69
C THR A 11 5.95 -8.36 14.44
N SER A 12 4.72 -8.60 14.90
CA SER A 12 3.59 -7.67 14.66
C SER A 12 3.74 -6.32 15.37
N SER A 13 4.49 -6.24 16.48
CA SER A 13 4.74 -4.98 17.19
C SER A 13 5.93 -4.17 16.62
N ILE A 14 6.80 -4.81 15.84
CA ILE A 14 7.99 -4.15 15.25
C ILE A 14 7.72 -3.72 13.80
N THR A 15 6.81 -4.39 13.09
CA THR A 15 6.52 -4.09 11.68
C THR A 15 5.59 -2.89 11.47
N THR A 16 4.68 -2.59 12.40
CA THR A 16 3.90 -1.34 12.37
C THR A 16 4.78 -0.10 12.58
N ASN A 17 6.02 -0.27 13.04
CA ASN A 17 6.97 0.83 13.32
C ASN A 17 7.96 1.10 12.17
N LEU A 18 7.92 0.35 11.06
CA LEU A 18 8.93 0.47 10.00
C LEU A 18 8.39 0.83 8.62
N ILE A 19 7.07 0.82 8.42
CA ILE A 19 6.43 1.10 7.13
C ILE A 19 5.18 1.94 7.37
N ASP A 20 5.33 3.23 7.11
CA ASP A 20 4.25 4.18 7.16
C ASP A 20 3.26 3.87 6.02
N GLY A 21 2.03 3.55 6.40
CA GLY A 21 0.92 3.42 5.46
C GLY A 21 0.55 4.77 4.83
N LEU A 22 -0.41 4.76 3.90
CA LEU A 22 -0.94 6.02 3.37
C LEU A 22 -1.55 6.90 4.48
N LEU A 23 -2.13 6.27 5.50
CA LEU A 23 -2.75 6.89 6.66
C LEU A 23 -2.32 6.13 7.93
N GLU A 24 -2.35 6.82 9.06
CA GLU A 24 -2.13 6.26 10.39
C GLU A 24 -3.33 6.54 11.30
N ASN A 25 -3.41 5.86 12.45
CA ASN A 25 -4.40 6.16 13.46
C ASN A 25 -3.79 7.06 14.54
N ASP A 26 -4.48 8.14 14.89
CA ASP A 26 -4.14 8.91 16.08
C ASP A 26 -4.45 8.12 17.37
N GLN A 27 -4.10 8.70 18.52
CA GLN A 27 -4.37 8.10 19.84
C GLN A 27 -5.86 7.85 20.15
N TYR A 28 -6.77 8.37 19.32
CA TYR A 28 -8.21 8.24 19.43
C TYR A 28 -8.80 7.31 18.36
N GLY A 29 -7.97 6.73 17.49
CA GLY A 29 -8.39 5.86 16.39
C GLY A 29 -8.91 6.61 15.16
N ASN A 30 -8.69 7.92 15.05
CA ASN A 30 -9.01 8.65 13.84
C ASN A 30 -7.90 8.47 12.80
N LEU A 31 -8.29 8.32 11.54
CA LEU A 31 -7.34 8.29 10.43
C LEU A 31 -6.74 9.68 10.21
N ILE A 32 -5.41 9.77 10.29
CA ILE A 32 -4.62 10.96 10.04
C ILE A 32 -3.66 10.74 8.85
N PRO A 33 -3.29 11.80 8.11
CA PRO A 33 -2.26 11.73 7.07
C PRO A 33 -0.95 11.11 7.56
N SER A 34 -0.36 10.23 6.74
CA SER A 34 1.02 9.74 6.93
C SER A 34 1.81 9.90 5.63
N MET A 35 1.94 8.85 4.79
CA MET A 35 2.56 9.00 3.48
C MET A 35 1.69 9.76 2.48
N ALA A 36 0.36 9.71 2.61
CA ALA A 36 -0.52 10.57 1.84
C ALA A 36 -0.74 11.89 2.56
N GLU A 37 -0.39 13.02 1.93
CA GLU A 37 -0.64 14.36 2.47
C GLU A 37 -2.12 14.77 2.34
N SER A 38 -2.80 14.26 1.31
CA SER A 38 -4.21 14.52 1.04
C SER A 38 -4.78 13.45 0.11
N TRP A 39 -6.10 13.38 0.04
CA TRP A 39 -6.79 12.53 -0.91
C TRP A 39 -8.12 13.12 -1.35
N ILE A 40 -8.57 12.69 -2.53
CA ILE A 40 -9.90 12.96 -3.03
C ILE A 40 -10.62 11.63 -3.29
N VAL A 41 -11.93 11.65 -3.10
CA VAL A 41 -12.81 10.49 -3.36
C VAL A 41 -13.75 10.86 -4.49
N SER A 42 -13.91 9.96 -5.46
CA SER A 42 -14.91 10.11 -6.53
C SER A 42 -16.32 10.15 -5.99
N LYS A 43 -17.26 10.66 -6.81
CA LYS A 43 -18.67 10.83 -6.40
C LYS A 43 -19.37 9.51 -6.05
N ASP A 44 -18.93 8.41 -6.66
CA ASP A 44 -19.45 7.07 -6.38
C ASP A 44 -18.79 6.41 -5.16
N GLY A 45 -17.77 7.03 -4.56
CA GLY A 45 -17.08 6.51 -3.38
C GLY A 45 -16.10 5.37 -3.67
N LEU A 46 -15.83 5.06 -4.94
CA LEU A 46 -15.05 3.88 -5.33
C LEU A 46 -13.62 4.20 -5.76
N THR A 47 -13.34 5.42 -6.19
CA THR A 47 -12.01 5.84 -6.62
C THR A 47 -11.41 6.81 -5.63
N TYR A 48 -10.27 6.43 -5.06
CA TYR A 48 -9.49 7.24 -4.12
C TYR A 48 -8.21 7.65 -4.81
N THR A 49 -7.93 8.96 -4.85
CA THR A 49 -6.67 9.48 -5.40
C THR A 49 -5.93 10.20 -4.28
N TYR A 50 -4.79 9.62 -3.90
CA TYR A 50 -3.90 10.09 -2.85
C TYR A 50 -2.76 10.91 -3.45
N LYS A 51 -2.42 12.02 -2.80
CA LYS A 51 -1.17 12.75 -3.01
C LYS A 51 -0.15 12.24 -2.02
N ILE A 52 0.95 11.70 -2.53
CA ILE A 52 2.06 11.19 -1.72
C ILE A 52 2.96 12.38 -1.35
N ARG A 53 3.29 12.50 -0.06
CA ARG A 53 4.16 13.58 0.41
C ARG A 53 5.53 13.51 -0.27
N GLN A 54 6.02 14.65 -0.71
CA GLN A 54 7.36 14.74 -1.30
C GLN A 54 8.43 14.80 -0.21
N GLY A 55 9.64 14.33 -0.54
CA GLY A 55 10.79 14.34 0.36
C GLY A 55 10.82 13.18 1.37
N ALA A 56 9.89 12.23 1.29
CA ALA A 56 10.03 10.95 1.97
C ALA A 56 11.11 10.11 1.27
N LYS A 57 12.03 9.53 2.03
CA LYS A 57 13.17 8.76 1.52
C LYS A 57 13.16 7.34 2.08
N TRP A 58 13.52 6.39 1.23
CA TRP A 58 13.98 5.08 1.64
C TRP A 58 15.41 5.19 2.20
N TYR A 59 15.67 4.48 3.28
CA TYR A 59 16.99 4.40 3.90
C TYR A 59 17.49 2.95 3.92
N THR A 60 18.81 2.75 3.79
CA THR A 60 19.44 1.43 3.93
C THR A 60 19.48 1.00 5.40
N SER A 61 19.87 -0.25 5.67
CA SER A 61 20.13 -0.74 7.03
C SER A 61 21.19 0.05 7.79
N GLU A 62 22.08 0.72 7.07
CA GLU A 62 23.11 1.59 7.65
C GLU A 62 22.62 3.04 7.89
N GLY A 63 21.38 3.35 7.50
CA GLY A 63 20.79 4.69 7.66
C GLY A 63 21.14 5.67 6.55
N GLU A 64 21.64 5.19 5.41
CA GLU A 64 21.95 6.04 4.25
C GLU A 64 20.72 6.24 3.35
N GLU A 65 20.54 7.44 2.81
CA GLU A 65 19.47 7.72 1.84
C GLU A 65 19.68 6.89 0.57
N TYR A 66 18.65 6.15 0.17
CA TYR A 66 18.69 5.27 -0.99
C TYR A 66 17.91 5.83 -2.19
N ALA A 67 16.64 6.17 -1.97
CA ALA A 67 15.74 6.64 -3.03
C ALA A 67 14.58 7.45 -2.45
N ASP A 68 13.90 8.24 -3.28
CA ASP A 68 12.61 8.83 -2.93
C ASP A 68 11.52 7.75 -2.83
N VAL A 69 10.62 7.91 -1.87
CA VAL A 69 9.38 7.14 -1.80
C VAL A 69 8.43 7.70 -2.86
N THR A 70 7.94 6.82 -3.74
CA THR A 70 7.05 7.20 -4.84
C THR A 70 5.78 6.36 -4.83
N SER A 71 4.77 6.81 -5.58
CA SER A 71 3.52 6.07 -5.81
C SER A 71 3.74 4.70 -6.43
N HIS A 72 4.84 4.53 -7.18
CA HIS A 72 5.22 3.26 -7.78
C HIS A 72 5.59 2.20 -6.74
N ASP A 73 6.11 2.60 -5.57
CA ASP A 73 6.48 1.68 -4.50
C ASP A 73 5.25 1.00 -3.90
N PHE A 74 4.13 1.72 -3.77
CA PHE A 74 2.87 1.17 -3.27
C PHE A 74 2.25 0.16 -4.23
N VAL A 75 2.27 0.47 -5.54
CA VAL A 75 1.83 -0.48 -6.59
C VAL A 75 2.68 -1.74 -6.53
N THR A 76 4.00 -1.58 -6.43
CA THR A 76 4.97 -2.68 -6.38
C THR A 76 4.79 -3.52 -5.11
N GLY A 77 4.59 -2.87 -3.96
CA GLY A 77 4.35 -3.53 -2.68
C GLY A 77 3.08 -4.38 -2.69
N LEU A 78 1.96 -3.84 -3.20
CA LEU A 78 0.72 -4.61 -3.30
C LEU A 78 0.87 -5.78 -4.29
N LYS A 79 1.55 -5.56 -5.41
CA LYS A 79 1.85 -6.65 -6.36
C LYS A 79 2.67 -7.75 -5.71
N TYR A 80 3.73 -7.37 -5.01
CA TYR A 80 4.61 -8.32 -4.32
C TYR A 80 3.84 -9.12 -3.26
N ALA A 81 2.99 -8.46 -2.46
CA ALA A 81 2.12 -9.11 -1.50
C ALA A 81 1.14 -10.10 -2.18
N ALA A 82 0.55 -9.72 -3.32
CA ALA A 82 -0.32 -10.59 -4.10
C ALA A 82 0.43 -11.81 -4.69
N ASP A 83 1.58 -11.59 -5.32
CA ASP A 83 2.41 -12.62 -5.92
C ASP A 83 2.92 -13.64 -4.88
N LYS A 84 3.21 -13.17 -3.67
CA LYS A 84 3.67 -14.00 -2.54
C LYS A 84 2.56 -14.57 -1.69
N LYS A 85 1.29 -14.24 -1.98
CA LYS A 85 0.12 -14.62 -1.17
C LYS A 85 0.36 -14.29 0.30
N ALA A 86 0.71 -13.03 0.56
CA ALA A 86 0.94 -12.50 1.89
C ALA A 86 -0.19 -12.89 2.85
N GLU A 87 0.15 -13.33 4.06
CA GLU A 87 -0.82 -13.87 5.03
C GLU A 87 -1.92 -12.87 5.41
N ASN A 88 -1.64 -11.57 5.32
CA ASN A 88 -2.56 -10.47 5.63
C ASN A 88 -3.30 -9.91 4.40
N LEU A 89 -3.09 -10.45 3.20
CA LEU A 89 -3.70 -9.94 1.97
C LEU A 89 -5.24 -10.01 1.99
N TYR A 90 -5.80 -10.97 2.74
CA TYR A 90 -7.25 -11.13 2.93
C TYR A 90 -7.95 -9.86 3.44
N LEU A 91 -7.22 -8.95 4.13
CA LEU A 91 -7.77 -7.70 4.63
C LEU A 91 -8.20 -6.74 3.51
N VAL A 92 -7.56 -6.83 2.33
CA VAL A 92 -7.77 -5.90 1.21
C VAL A 92 -8.21 -6.61 -0.07
N GLN A 93 -8.06 -7.94 -0.14
CA GLN A 93 -8.30 -8.75 -1.33
C GLN A 93 -9.67 -8.50 -1.98
N ASP A 94 -10.72 -8.41 -1.16
CA ASP A 94 -12.10 -8.23 -1.65
C ASP A 94 -12.52 -6.76 -1.76
N SER A 95 -11.67 -5.83 -1.31
CA SER A 95 -11.96 -4.39 -1.36
C SER A 95 -11.44 -3.73 -2.64
N ILE A 96 -10.27 -4.17 -3.13
CA ILE A 96 -9.63 -3.59 -4.31
C ILE A 96 -10.11 -4.30 -5.57
N LYS A 97 -10.53 -3.51 -6.56
CA LYS A 97 -11.03 -4.03 -7.83
C LYS A 97 -10.02 -4.96 -8.50
N GLY A 98 -10.46 -6.15 -8.89
CA GLY A 98 -9.63 -7.12 -9.62
C GLY A 98 -8.53 -7.81 -8.80
N LEU A 99 -8.33 -7.45 -7.52
CA LEU A 99 -7.28 -8.06 -6.69
C LEU A 99 -7.58 -9.53 -6.38
N ALA A 100 -8.82 -9.86 -5.99
CA ALA A 100 -9.24 -11.24 -5.75
C ALA A 100 -9.03 -12.12 -7.00
N ASP A 101 -9.43 -11.65 -8.19
CA ASP A 101 -9.27 -12.40 -9.42
C ASP A 101 -7.79 -12.63 -9.78
N TYR A 102 -6.91 -11.66 -9.49
CA TYR A 102 -5.47 -11.82 -9.66
C TYR A 102 -4.89 -12.87 -8.69
N VAL A 103 -5.25 -12.78 -7.40
CA VAL A 103 -4.74 -13.68 -6.34
C VAL A 103 -5.22 -15.12 -6.54
N GLU A 104 -6.45 -15.31 -7.01
CA GLU A 104 -7.04 -16.61 -7.31
C GLU A 104 -6.56 -17.19 -8.64
N GLY A 105 -5.79 -16.42 -9.43
CA GLY A 105 -5.25 -16.85 -10.72
C GLY A 105 -6.28 -16.86 -11.86
N LYS A 106 -7.43 -16.20 -11.68
CA LYS A 106 -8.40 -15.94 -12.77
C LYS A 106 -7.87 -14.90 -13.75
N SER A 107 -7.02 -13.99 -13.29
CA SER A 107 -6.25 -13.04 -14.09
C SER A 107 -4.76 -13.18 -13.76
N SER A 108 -3.90 -13.16 -14.78
CA SER A 108 -2.44 -13.04 -14.62
C SER A 108 -1.93 -11.63 -14.89
N ASP A 109 -2.82 -10.71 -15.28
CA ASP A 109 -2.48 -9.33 -15.59
C ASP A 109 -2.71 -8.44 -14.37
N PHE A 110 -1.62 -8.04 -13.71
CA PHE A 110 -1.70 -7.12 -12.56
C PHE A 110 -2.23 -5.73 -12.96
N GLY A 111 -2.19 -5.36 -14.25
CA GLY A 111 -2.80 -4.12 -14.75
C GLY A 111 -4.32 -4.07 -14.59
N THR A 112 -4.97 -5.22 -14.32
CA THR A 112 -6.41 -5.29 -14.00
C THR A 112 -6.72 -4.99 -12.53
N VAL A 113 -5.70 -4.97 -11.66
CA VAL A 113 -5.85 -4.63 -10.24
C VAL A 113 -6.01 -3.12 -10.09
N GLY A 114 -6.98 -2.70 -9.30
CA GLY A 114 -7.36 -1.31 -9.04
C GLY A 114 -6.35 -0.54 -8.18
N VAL A 115 -5.06 -0.62 -8.50
CA VAL A 115 -3.98 0.18 -7.91
C VAL A 115 -3.12 0.75 -9.03
N LYS A 116 -2.90 2.06 -9.04
CA LYS A 116 -2.15 2.71 -10.11
C LYS A 116 -1.38 3.93 -9.60
N ALA A 117 -0.09 3.98 -9.93
CA ALA A 117 0.68 5.22 -9.90
C ALA A 117 0.29 6.05 -11.15
N VAL A 118 -0.41 7.17 -10.94
CA VAL A 118 -0.76 8.11 -12.01
C VAL A 118 0.48 8.92 -12.41
N ASP A 119 1.28 9.29 -11.42
CA ASP A 119 2.61 9.88 -11.52
C ASP A 119 3.40 9.53 -10.25
N ASP A 120 4.64 10.02 -10.13
CA ASP A 120 5.55 9.72 -9.01
C ASP A 120 4.93 10.01 -7.63
N TYR A 121 4.01 10.98 -7.52
CA TYR A 121 3.44 11.42 -6.24
C TYR A 121 1.91 11.41 -6.22
N THR A 122 1.28 10.70 -7.16
CA THR A 122 -0.17 10.52 -7.23
C THR A 122 -0.51 9.04 -7.35
N LEU A 123 -1.08 8.48 -6.28
CA LEU A 123 -1.51 7.09 -6.21
C LEU A 123 -3.04 7.01 -6.29
N GLN A 124 -3.55 6.11 -7.11
CA GLN A 124 -4.98 5.89 -7.27
C GLN A 124 -5.36 4.45 -6.93
N TYR A 125 -6.39 4.30 -6.10
CA TYR A 125 -7.08 3.04 -5.86
C TYR A 125 -8.48 3.07 -6.44
N THR A 126 -8.92 1.93 -6.97
CA THR A 126 -10.31 1.66 -7.37
C THR A 126 -10.83 0.46 -6.59
N LEU A 127 -11.95 0.65 -5.91
CA LEU A 127 -12.61 -0.35 -5.07
C LEU A 127 -13.78 -1.03 -5.81
N ASN A 128 -14.32 -2.09 -5.21
CA ASN A 128 -15.48 -2.84 -5.70
C ASN A 128 -16.83 -2.19 -5.39
#